data_AF-A0A3N2M4N5-F1
#
_entry.id   AF-A0A3N2M4N5-F1
#
_cell.length_a   1.000
_cell.length_b   1.000
_cell.length_c   1.000
_cell.angle_alpha   90.00
_cell.angle_beta   90.00
_cell.angle_gamma   90.00
#
_symmetry.space_group_name_H-M   'P 1'
#
loop_
_entity.id
_entity.type
_entity.pdbx_description
1 polymer ?
#
loop_
_entity_poly.entity_id
_entity_poly.type
_entity_poly.pdbx_seq_one_letter_code
_entity_poly.pdbx_strand_id
1 'polypeptide(L)'
;MSRRKKTQADEDGFNFDIGDIGNFDLPDVDTSLFDVLSDDEGEETRYIKPKVYTRKPDFVMYDNAVKLARDIEMTEGSRYDVIVNGSFIFGDFLEAFIVRNNAKCKKLTISTLSMNQNNIDSLHNLITHGYIDELNLIISAYFYNMEIRALIPYI
;
A
#
# COMPACT_ATOMS: atom_id res chain seq x y z
N MET A 1 46.62 10.97 48.90
CA MET A 1 47.15 11.19 47.53
C MET A 1 46.21 10.42 46.60
N SER A 2 45.51 10.94 45.60
CA SER A 2 45.57 12.18 44.84
C SER A 2 44.18 12.47 44.22
N ARG A 3 44.01 13.71 43.76
CA ARG A 3 42.82 14.43 43.27
C ARG A 3 42.15 13.89 41.99
N ARG A 4 40.82 14.08 41.93
CA ARG A 4 39.94 14.60 40.84
C ARG A 4 40.34 14.36 39.37
N LYS A 5 39.36 13.94 38.56
CA LYS A 5 38.66 14.83 37.62
C LYS A 5 37.35 14.23 37.08
N LYS A 6 36.28 15.03 37.15
CA LYS A 6 35.09 14.93 36.30
C LYS A 6 35.53 15.23 34.86
N THR A 7 35.09 14.44 33.91
CA THR A 7 35.06 14.75 32.47
C THR A 7 33.56 14.73 32.13
N GLN A 8 32.87 15.86 32.29
CA GLN A 8 32.65 16.89 31.27
C GLN A 8 32.00 16.26 30.03
N ALA A 9 30.69 16.51 29.90
CA ALA A 9 29.90 16.16 28.75
C ALA A 9 30.47 16.93 27.56
N ASP A 10 30.84 16.20 26.52
CA ASP A 10 31.13 16.78 25.23
C ASP A 10 29.79 17.14 24.60
N GLU A 11 29.53 18.45 24.51
CA GLU A 11 28.49 19.05 23.70
C GLU A 11 28.90 18.90 22.22
N ASP A 12 28.70 17.70 21.66
CA ASP A 12 28.73 17.52 20.22
C ASP A 12 27.39 17.97 19.66
N GLY A 13 27.28 19.26 19.37
CA GLY A 13 26.24 19.81 18.53
C GLY A 13 26.23 19.06 17.20
N PHE A 14 25.10 18.41 16.89
CA PHE A 14 24.88 17.74 15.61
C PHE A 14 24.84 18.79 14.49
N ASN A 15 25.96 18.98 13.80
CA ASN A 15 26.04 19.85 12.64
C ASN A 15 25.46 19.12 11.42
N PHE A 16 24.23 19.46 11.04
CA PHE A 16 23.54 18.90 9.88
C PHE A 16 23.91 19.73 8.64
N ASP A 17 24.96 19.34 7.93
CA ASP A 17 25.37 20.00 6.68
C ASP A 17 24.44 19.56 5.53
N ILE A 18 23.24 20.15 5.48
CA ILE A 18 22.41 20.18 4.26
C ILE A 18 23.00 21.27 3.37
N GLY A 19 23.72 20.84 2.34
CA GLY A 19 24.29 21.72 1.34
C GLY A 19 23.28 22.76 0.81
N ASP A 20 23.69 24.02 0.91
CA ASP A 20 23.30 25.19 0.11
C ASP A 20 21.81 25.32 -0.25
N ILE A 21 20.95 25.28 0.76
CA ILE A 21 19.63 25.93 0.69
C ILE A 21 19.81 27.33 1.26
N GLY A 22 19.82 28.31 0.36
CA GLY A 22 20.19 29.70 0.61
C GLY A 22 19.74 30.27 1.95
N ASN A 23 20.73 30.69 2.75
CA ASN A 23 20.70 31.74 3.77
C ASN A 23 19.39 31.94 4.55
N PHE A 24 18.78 30.84 4.98
CA PHE A 24 17.69 30.83 5.93
C PHE A 24 18.29 30.47 7.29
N ASP A 25 18.54 31.48 8.13
CA ASP A 25 18.85 31.25 9.55
C ASP A 25 17.59 30.65 10.19
N LEU A 26 17.54 29.32 10.25
CA LEU A 26 16.57 28.62 11.09
C LEU A 26 16.94 28.94 12.54
N PRO A 27 16.03 29.50 13.35
CA PRO A 27 16.30 29.68 14.77
C PRO A 27 16.58 28.31 15.39
N ASP A 28 17.57 28.24 16.27
CA ASP A 28 17.89 27.04 17.06
C ASP A 28 16.60 26.54 17.74
N VAL A 29 16.01 25.49 17.18
CA VAL A 29 14.78 24.91 17.70
C VAL A 29 15.14 24.13 18.94
N ASP A 30 14.84 24.70 20.11
CA ASP A 30 15.01 24.04 21.39
C ASP A 30 14.10 22.81 21.48
N THR A 31 14.67 21.64 21.22
CA THR A 31 14.00 20.34 21.28
C THR A 31 13.66 19.90 22.70
N SER A 32 14.10 20.62 23.74
CA SER A 32 13.73 20.31 25.13
C SER A 32 12.21 20.41 25.38
N LEU A 33 11.50 21.19 24.56
CA LEU A 33 10.04 21.32 24.60
C LEU A 33 9.31 20.04 24.15
N PHE A 34 9.96 19.21 23.34
CA PHE A 34 9.44 17.88 22.95
C PHE A 34 9.77 16.81 23.99
N ASP A 35 10.76 17.03 24.86
CA ASP A 35 11.12 16.11 25.94
C ASP A 35 10.21 16.28 27.19
N VAL A 36 9.52 17.41 27.31
CA VAL A 36 8.44 17.62 28.31
C VAL A 36 7.16 16.85 27.94
N LEU A 37 7.01 16.39 26.70
CA LEU A 37 5.91 15.50 26.31
C LEU A 37 6.16 14.02 26.68
N SER A 38 7.34 13.74 27.25
CA SER A 38 7.73 12.44 27.80
C SER A 38 7.18 12.20 29.22
N ASP A 39 6.54 13.20 29.84
CA ASP A 39 6.04 13.05 31.21
C ASP A 39 4.81 12.14 31.25
N ASP A 40 4.96 11.06 32.00
CA ASP A 40 4.06 9.92 32.18
C ASP A 40 2.86 10.27 33.09
N GLU A 41 2.41 11.54 33.09
CA GLU A 41 1.13 11.96 33.69
C GLU A 41 0.09 12.02 32.58
N GLY A 42 -0.38 10.84 32.15
CA GLY A 42 -1.42 10.74 31.15
C GLY A 42 -2.71 11.44 31.60
N GLU A 43 -2.99 12.63 31.05
CA GLU A 43 -4.33 13.21 31.14
C GLU A 43 -5.35 12.17 30.64
N GLU A 44 -6.43 11.97 31.40
CA GLU A 44 -7.53 11.08 31.01
C GLU A 44 -8.24 11.63 29.78
N THR A 45 -7.72 11.30 28.60
CA THR A 45 -8.38 11.60 27.34
C THR A 45 -9.32 10.47 26.96
N ARG A 46 -10.45 10.80 26.30
CA ARG A 46 -11.37 9.80 25.71
C ARG A 46 -10.76 9.04 24.53
N TYR A 47 -9.53 9.37 24.15
CA TYR A 47 -8.87 8.84 22.96
C TYR A 47 -7.82 7.80 23.37
N ILE A 48 -7.95 6.60 22.82
CA ILE A 48 -6.97 5.54 23.02
C ILE A 48 -5.89 5.72 21.96
N LYS A 49 -4.62 5.80 22.38
CA LYS A 49 -3.48 5.74 21.44
C LYS A 49 -3.61 4.44 20.62
N PRO A 50 -3.65 4.51 19.27
CA PRO A 50 -3.73 3.31 18.44
C PRO A 50 -2.58 2.36 18.77
N LYS A 51 -2.89 1.07 18.93
CA LYS A 51 -1.82 0.06 19.07
C LYS A 51 -1.00 0.05 17.78
N VAL A 52 0.26 0.45 17.89
CA VAL A 52 1.21 0.36 16.78
C VAL A 52 1.71 -1.07 16.70
N TYR A 53 1.25 -1.80 15.68
CA TYR A 53 1.76 -3.13 15.39
C TYR A 53 2.96 -3.01 14.45
N THR A 54 4.16 -3.32 14.93
CA THR A 54 5.35 -3.44 14.08
C THR A 54 5.15 -4.67 13.18
N ARG A 55 4.69 -4.45 11.94
CA ARG A 55 4.66 -5.52 10.94
C ARG A 55 6.08 -5.73 10.43
N LYS A 56 6.52 -6.99 10.34
CA LYS A 56 7.78 -7.31 9.67
C LYS A 56 7.70 -6.84 8.21
N PRO A 57 8.79 -6.32 7.61
CA PRO A 57 8.80 -5.89 6.21
C PRO A 57 8.42 -7.02 5.23
N ASP A 58 8.62 -8.28 5.63
CA ASP A 58 8.31 -9.48 4.84
C ASP A 58 6.81 -9.81 4.73
N PHE A 59 5.91 -8.92 5.14
CA PHE A 59 4.45 -9.16 5.15
C PHE A 59 3.78 -8.96 3.78
N VAL A 60 4.53 -9.04 2.68
CA VAL A 60 4.00 -9.04 1.31
C VAL A 60 3.92 -10.50 0.87
N MET A 61 2.71 -11.06 0.83
CA MET A 61 2.53 -12.46 0.45
C MET A 61 2.74 -12.67 -1.06
N TYR A 62 2.43 -11.65 -1.89
CA TYR A 62 2.63 -11.73 -3.35
C TYR A 62 3.05 -10.38 -3.96
N ASP A 63 4.20 -10.40 -4.62
CA ASP A 63 4.78 -9.31 -5.40
C ASP A 63 4.41 -9.39 -6.89
N ASN A 64 4.04 -10.58 -7.39
CA ASN A 64 3.81 -10.84 -8.80
C ASN A 64 2.52 -11.65 -9.02
N ALA A 65 1.71 -11.20 -9.99
CA ALA A 65 0.47 -11.82 -10.44
C ALA A 65 0.60 -13.30 -10.80
N VAL A 66 1.69 -13.67 -11.48
CA VAL A 66 1.96 -15.06 -11.91
C VAL A 66 2.12 -15.96 -10.71
N LYS A 67 2.86 -15.55 -9.67
CA LYS A 67 3.07 -16.36 -8.45
C LYS A 67 1.73 -16.68 -7.79
N LEU A 68 0.90 -15.65 -7.60
CA LEU A 68 -0.43 -15.82 -7.02
C LEU A 68 -1.30 -16.77 -7.86
N ALA A 69 -1.27 -16.64 -9.18
CA ALA A 69 -1.99 -17.53 -10.09
C ALA A 69 -1.50 -18.98 -10.07
N ARG A 70 -0.26 -19.26 -9.62
CA ARG A 70 0.24 -20.63 -9.46
C ARG A 70 -0.25 -21.28 -8.18
N ASP A 71 -0.35 -20.50 -7.12
CA ASP A 71 -0.61 -20.99 -5.76
C ASP A 71 -2.11 -21.10 -5.46
N ILE A 72 -2.95 -20.38 -6.21
CA ILE A 72 -4.41 -20.53 -6.16
C ILE A 72 -4.86 -21.71 -7.03
N GLU A 73 -5.67 -22.59 -6.45
CA GLU A 73 -6.29 -23.71 -7.14
C GLU A 73 -7.75 -23.42 -7.50
N MET A 74 -8.17 -23.80 -8.71
CA MET A 74 -9.55 -23.60 -9.16
C MET A 74 -10.44 -24.75 -8.67
N THR A 75 -10.94 -24.62 -7.44
CA THR A 75 -11.86 -25.59 -6.82
C THR A 75 -13.21 -24.95 -6.52
N GLU A 76 -14.29 -25.74 -6.65
CA GLU A 76 -15.65 -25.25 -6.42
C GLU A 76 -15.85 -24.80 -4.96
N GLY A 77 -16.43 -23.61 -4.77
CA GLY A 77 -16.70 -23.05 -3.44
C GLY A 77 -15.47 -22.52 -2.69
N SER A 78 -14.31 -22.46 -3.33
CA SER A 78 -13.09 -21.91 -2.71
C SER A 78 -13.16 -20.39 -2.53
N ARG A 79 -12.50 -19.91 -1.47
CA ARG A 79 -12.33 -18.50 -1.15
C ARG A 79 -10.90 -18.25 -0.70
N TYR A 80 -10.28 -17.22 -1.26
CA TYR A 80 -8.90 -16.82 -0.95
C TYR A 80 -8.88 -15.35 -0.52
N ASP A 81 -8.32 -15.08 0.66
CA ASP A 81 -8.05 -13.72 1.12
C ASP A 81 -6.52 -13.48 1.04
N VAL A 82 -6.10 -12.48 0.27
CA VAL A 82 -4.69 -12.31 -0.13
C VAL A 82 -4.24 -10.87 0.13
N ILE A 83 -3.00 -10.72 0.62
CA ILE A 83 -2.33 -9.42 0.74
C ILE A 83 -1.29 -9.30 -0.38
N VAL A 84 -1.44 -8.28 -1.21
CA VAL A 84 -0.60 -8.03 -2.38
C VAL A 84 0.21 -6.74 -2.20
N ASN A 85 1.28 -6.59 -2.98
CA ASN A 85 2.04 -5.34 -3.07
C ASN A 85 1.16 -4.20 -3.62
N GLY A 86 1.41 -2.94 -3.21
CA GLY A 86 0.67 -1.77 -3.74
C GLY A 86 0.86 -1.52 -5.24
N SER A 87 1.94 -2.06 -5.84
CA SER A 87 2.19 -2.03 -7.29
C SER A 87 1.55 -3.19 -8.06
N PHE A 88 0.81 -4.06 -7.38
CA PHE A 88 0.21 -5.25 -7.99
C PHE A 88 -0.89 -4.89 -9.00
N ILE A 89 -0.80 -5.44 -10.21
CA ILE A 89 -1.84 -5.31 -11.24
C ILE A 89 -2.74 -6.54 -11.15
N PHE A 90 -3.99 -6.32 -10.73
CA PHE A 90 -4.96 -7.39 -10.51
C PHE A 90 -5.48 -7.99 -11.83
N GLY A 91 -5.57 -7.18 -12.89
CA GLY A 91 -5.90 -7.62 -14.25
C GLY A 91 -4.94 -8.70 -14.75
N ASP A 92 -3.63 -8.49 -14.59
CA ASP A 92 -2.60 -9.47 -14.97
C ASP A 92 -2.76 -10.79 -14.20
N PHE A 93 -3.19 -10.73 -12.93
CA PHE A 93 -3.48 -11.93 -12.16
C PHE A 93 -4.68 -12.68 -12.73
N LEU A 94 -5.78 -12.00 -13.01
CA LEU A 94 -6.96 -12.63 -13.60
C LEU A 94 -6.63 -13.27 -14.95
N GLU A 95 -5.86 -12.57 -15.78
CA GLU A 95 -5.41 -13.08 -17.07
C GLU A 95 -4.56 -14.34 -16.90
N ALA A 96 -3.50 -14.25 -16.08
CA ALA A 96 -2.63 -15.38 -15.81
C ALA A 96 -3.39 -16.57 -15.21
N PHE A 97 -4.33 -16.31 -14.29
CA PHE A 97 -5.10 -17.35 -13.61
C PHE A 97 -6.06 -18.06 -14.57
N ILE A 98 -6.83 -17.31 -15.37
CA ILE A 98 -7.82 -17.87 -16.28
C ILE A 98 -7.14 -18.62 -17.43
N VAL A 99 -6.12 -18.01 -18.04
CA VAL A 99 -5.39 -18.61 -19.18
C VAL A 99 -4.63 -19.86 -18.75
N ARG A 100 -3.93 -19.83 -17.60
CA ARG A 100 -3.21 -21.00 -17.06
C ARG A 100 -4.14 -22.19 -16.82
N ASN A 101 -5.34 -21.94 -16.30
CA ASN A 101 -6.32 -23.00 -16.03
C ASN A 101 -7.15 -23.37 -17.27
N ASN A 102 -6.90 -22.74 -18.43
CA ASN A 102 -7.71 -22.86 -19.65
C ASN A 102 -9.22 -22.75 -19.36
N ALA A 103 -9.57 -21.80 -18.49
CA ALA A 103 -10.91 -21.68 -17.94
C ALA A 103 -11.76 -20.72 -18.78
N LYS A 104 -13.05 -21.02 -18.90
CA LYS A 104 -14.05 -20.10 -19.48
C LYS A 104 -14.90 -19.54 -18.35
N CYS A 105 -14.87 -18.22 -18.16
CA CYS A 105 -15.65 -17.52 -17.16
C CYS A 105 -17.00 -17.09 -17.76
N LYS A 106 -18.06 -17.83 -17.45
CA LYS A 106 -19.43 -17.45 -17.85
C LYS A 106 -19.87 -16.12 -17.22
N LYS A 107 -19.47 -15.89 -15.98
CA LYS A 107 -19.78 -14.67 -15.22
C LYS A 107 -18.62 -14.34 -14.29
N LEU A 108 -18.06 -13.15 -14.43
CA LEU A 108 -17.05 -12.60 -13.54
C LEU A 108 -17.61 -11.36 -12.84
N THR A 109 -17.55 -11.32 -11.52
CA THR A 109 -17.96 -10.15 -10.73
C THR A 109 -16.76 -9.62 -9.98
N ILE A 110 -16.43 -8.34 -10.20
CA ILE A 110 -15.33 -7.66 -9.51
C ILE A 110 -15.92 -6.49 -8.72
N SER A 111 -15.58 -6.44 -7.44
CA SER A 111 -15.91 -5.32 -6.56
C SER A 111 -14.63 -4.61 -6.18
N THR A 112 -14.47 -3.37 -6.63
CA THR A 112 -13.27 -2.56 -6.37
C THR A 112 -13.62 -1.09 -6.24
N LEU A 113 -12.81 -0.32 -5.51
CA LEU A 113 -13.00 1.13 -5.41
C LEU A 113 -12.51 1.86 -6.67
N SER A 114 -11.48 1.35 -7.34
CA SER A 114 -10.86 1.96 -8.52
C SER A 114 -10.05 0.94 -9.31
N MET A 115 -9.70 1.28 -10.55
CA MET A 115 -8.79 0.52 -11.41
C MET A 115 -7.88 1.49 -12.19
N ASN A 116 -6.75 1.00 -12.68
CA ASN A 116 -5.89 1.76 -13.60
C ASN A 116 -6.03 1.20 -15.03
N GLN A 117 -5.41 1.87 -16.01
CA GLN A 117 -5.42 1.45 -17.42
C GLN A 117 -4.95 -0.01 -17.59
N ASN A 118 -3.84 -0.41 -16.93
CA ASN A 118 -3.31 -1.76 -17.09
C ASN A 118 -4.33 -2.85 -16.66
N ASN A 119 -5.03 -2.65 -15.54
CA ASN A 119 -6.08 -3.57 -15.11
C ASN A 119 -7.19 -3.68 -16.16
N ILE A 120 -7.52 -2.57 -16.79
CA ILE A 120 -8.60 -2.43 -17.76
C ILE A 120 -8.22 -3.07 -19.09
N ASP A 121 -6.97 -2.93 -19.51
CA ASP A 121 -6.43 -3.60 -20.68
C ASP A 121 -6.44 -5.13 -20.53
N SER A 122 -6.03 -5.67 -19.37
CA SER A 122 -6.12 -7.11 -19.13
C SER A 122 -7.56 -7.62 -19.18
N LEU A 123 -8.52 -6.86 -18.63
CA LEU A 123 -9.95 -7.22 -18.69
C LEU A 123 -10.48 -7.18 -20.12
N HIS A 124 -10.17 -6.13 -20.88
CA HIS A 124 -10.55 -6.02 -22.29
C HIS A 124 -9.99 -7.18 -23.12
N ASN A 125 -8.73 -7.58 -22.88
CA ASN A 125 -8.12 -8.74 -23.52
C ASN A 125 -8.90 -10.02 -23.22
N LEU A 126 -9.25 -10.27 -21.96
CA LEU A 126 -10.01 -11.45 -21.57
C LEU A 126 -11.41 -11.50 -22.20
N ILE A 127 -12.07 -10.36 -22.37
CA ILE A 127 -13.37 -10.27 -23.05
C ILE A 127 -13.20 -10.53 -24.55
N THR A 128 -12.27 -9.83 -25.20
CA THR A 128 -12.09 -9.89 -26.66
C THR A 128 -11.64 -11.28 -27.14
N HIS A 129 -10.79 -11.96 -26.36
CA HIS A 129 -10.36 -13.33 -26.66
C HIS A 129 -11.40 -14.39 -26.24
N GLY A 130 -12.55 -13.97 -25.73
CA GLY A 130 -13.65 -14.88 -25.40
C GLY A 130 -13.36 -15.75 -24.18
N TYR A 131 -12.60 -15.28 -23.20
CA TYR A 131 -12.46 -15.94 -21.90
C TYR A 131 -13.58 -15.55 -20.91
N ILE A 132 -14.18 -14.37 -21.07
CA ILE A 132 -15.27 -13.87 -20.22
C ILE A 132 -16.51 -13.63 -21.08
N ASP A 133 -17.66 -14.18 -20.69
CA ASP A 133 -18.96 -13.90 -21.36
C ASP A 133 -19.67 -12.70 -20.75
N GLU A 134 -19.67 -12.59 -19.41
CA GLU A 134 -20.35 -11.52 -18.67
C GLU A 134 -19.42 -10.96 -17.59
N LEU A 135 -19.11 -9.66 -17.69
CA LEU A 135 -18.36 -8.92 -16.68
C LEU A 135 -19.29 -7.99 -15.90
N ASN A 136 -19.35 -8.18 -14.58
CA ASN A 136 -20.06 -7.29 -13.66
C ASN A 136 -19.03 -6.51 -12.83
N LEU A 137 -19.03 -5.18 -12.98
CA LEU A 137 -18.15 -4.30 -12.22
C LEU A 137 -18.95 -3.50 -11.19
N ILE A 138 -18.63 -3.70 -9.92
CA ILE A 138 -19.11 -2.88 -8.81
C ILE A 138 -17.97 -1.92 -8.47
N ILE A 139 -18.14 -0.66 -8.82
CA ILE A 139 -17.14 0.41 -8.68
C ILE A 139 -17.62 1.54 -7.80
N SER A 140 -16.67 2.32 -7.26
CA SER A 140 -17.03 3.52 -6.51
C SER A 140 -17.66 4.58 -7.41
N ALA A 141 -18.58 5.37 -6.85
CA ALA A 141 -19.18 6.51 -7.55
C ALA A 141 -18.13 7.54 -8.01
N TYR A 142 -17.04 7.69 -7.25
CA TYR A 142 -15.93 8.56 -7.60
C TYR A 142 -15.22 8.09 -8.88
N PHE A 143 -14.83 6.82 -8.92
CA PHE A 143 -14.18 6.23 -10.10
C PHE A 143 -15.09 6.30 -11.32
N TYR A 144 -16.37 5.98 -11.17
CA TYR A 144 -17.36 6.11 -12.24
C TYR A 144 -17.38 7.52 -12.83
N ASN A 145 -17.55 8.54 -11.99
CA ASN A 145 -17.68 9.92 -12.47
C ASN A 145 -16.44 10.44 -13.19
N MET A 146 -15.24 10.02 -12.77
CA MET A 146 -13.99 10.42 -13.43
C MET A 146 -13.78 9.69 -14.76
N GLU A 147 -14.06 8.39 -14.80
CA GLU A 147 -13.63 7.51 -15.90
C GLU A 147 -14.74 7.12 -16.88
N ILE A 148 -15.97 7.62 -16.67
CA ILE A 148 -17.15 7.36 -17.52
C ILE A 148 -16.93 7.69 -19.00
N ARG A 149 -16.02 8.62 -19.32
CA ARG A 149 -15.70 9.01 -20.70
C ARG A 149 -14.34 8.54 -21.20
N ALA A 150 -13.60 7.80 -20.38
CA ALA A 150 -12.24 7.36 -20.68
C ALA A 150 -12.13 5.85 -20.57
N LEU A 151 -11.86 5.35 -19.36
CA LEU A 151 -11.57 3.93 -19.18
C LEU A 151 -12.81 3.03 -19.23
N ILE A 152 -13.98 3.52 -18.80
CA ILE A 152 -15.20 2.70 -18.72
C ILE A 152 -15.70 2.28 -20.11
N PRO A 153 -15.80 3.17 -21.12
CA PRO A 153 -16.24 2.79 -22.47
C PRO A 153 -15.34 1.78 -23.19
N TYR A 154 -14.13 1.54 -22.69
CA TYR A 154 -13.18 0.61 -23.29
C TYR A 154 -13.45 -0.86 -22.90
N ILE A 155 -14.34 -1.12 -21.94
CA ILE A 155 -14.67 -2.46 -21.43
C ILE A 155 -16.17 -2.72 -21.57
#